data_AF-A0A1Q8CPC6-F1
#
_entry.id   AF-A0A1Q8CPC6-F1
#
_cell.length_a   1.000
_cell.length_b   1.000
_cell.length_c   1.000
_cell.angle_alpha   90.00
_cell.angle_beta   90.00
_cell.angle_gamma   90.00
#
_symmetry.space_group_name_H-M   'P 1'
#
loop_
_entity.id
_entity.type
_entity.pdbx_description
1 polymer ?
#
loop_
_entity_poly.entity_id
_entity_poly.type
_entity_poly.pdbx_seq_one_letter_code
_entity_poly.pdbx_strand_id
1 'polypeptide(L)'
;MTPKPKNPGSGGGTGGTGPKGRPSQVHGSINAGKGVSSAQQAITQAAHAGRPGAGSGGTTTPAHIPTKATKPPATTKPTAPPSANDIHLPDIANTHILRGDGGRQGGHLAGTGLSKKTEFPKDWDGAKILSAAYQVTQGPPVKGPFPTKDADGNVRWAYNYEGVVDGVTVRTTVFADNGEIRTAFPTNPADPGVIENPAAPNPPPKGIPQSEPPRYSHPDLGGDGSWTWEGPKGDRVVRVVQDAQGNVTTTDLGPYKKK
;
A
#
# COMPACT_ATOMS: atom_id res chain seq x y z
N MET A 1 -51.13 -50.02 39.53
CA MET A 1 -50.70 -48.84 40.30
C MET A 1 -50.82 -47.61 39.40
N THR A 2 -51.90 -46.88 39.56
CA THR A 2 -52.20 -45.53 39.02
C THR A 2 -51.63 -44.45 39.98
N PRO A 3 -51.69 -43.12 39.72
CA PRO A 3 -51.93 -42.35 38.49
C PRO A 3 -50.99 -41.12 38.27
N LYS A 4 -51.13 -40.50 37.09
CA LYS A 4 -50.76 -39.11 36.72
C LYS A 4 -51.51 -38.06 37.57
N PRO A 5 -50.97 -36.85 37.81
CA PRO A 5 -51.59 -35.59 37.32
C PRO A 5 -50.55 -34.46 37.07
N LYS A 6 -50.76 -33.32 36.41
CA LYS A 6 -51.86 -32.64 35.69
C LYS A 6 -51.20 -31.49 34.90
N ASN A 7 -51.65 -31.25 33.65
CA ASN A 7 -51.65 -29.89 33.08
C ASN A 7 -52.93 -29.18 33.55
N PRO A 8 -52.90 -27.84 33.62
CA PRO A 8 -53.89 -27.03 32.89
C PRO A 8 -53.17 -25.93 32.09
N GLY A 9 -53.35 -25.82 30.78
CA GLY A 9 -54.50 -25.16 30.14
C GLY A 9 -54.15 -23.68 29.95
N SER A 10 -53.94 -23.18 28.73
CA SER A 10 -54.99 -22.60 27.85
C SER A 10 -54.23 -21.97 26.68
N GLY A 11 -54.47 -22.37 25.43
CA GLY A 11 -55.27 -21.60 24.46
C GLY A 11 -54.37 -20.63 23.68
N GLY A 12 -54.30 -20.55 22.36
CA GLY A 12 -55.12 -21.01 21.25
C GLY A 12 -54.86 -20.02 20.09
N GLY A 13 -54.91 -20.48 18.84
CA GLY A 13 -55.04 -19.62 17.65
C GLY A 13 -53.73 -19.06 17.07
N THR A 14 -53.27 -19.53 15.91
CA THR A 14 -53.64 -19.13 14.53
C THR A 14 -52.80 -18.00 13.95
N GLY A 15 -52.02 -18.33 12.91
CA GLY A 15 -51.83 -17.54 11.68
C GLY A 15 -51.12 -16.17 11.78
N GLY A 16 -49.98 -16.01 11.12
CA GLY A 16 -49.41 -14.69 10.87
C GLY A 16 -48.05 -14.68 10.17
N THR A 17 -48.09 -14.40 8.88
CA THR A 17 -46.99 -14.05 7.96
C THR A 17 -46.06 -12.92 8.46
N GLY A 18 -44.74 -13.04 8.24
CA GLY A 18 -43.83 -11.87 8.14
C GLY A 18 -42.44 -12.00 8.82
N PRO A 19 -41.33 -11.53 8.21
CA PRO A 19 -39.96 -11.78 8.68
C PRO A 19 -39.41 -10.62 9.54
N LYS A 20 -38.89 -10.87 10.75
CA LYS A 20 -38.04 -9.91 11.50
C LYS A 20 -37.08 -10.56 12.50
N GLY A 21 -35.80 -10.15 12.42
CA GLY A 21 -34.97 -9.82 13.58
C GLY A 21 -34.14 -10.93 14.22
N ARG A 22 -32.84 -11.01 13.88
CA ARG A 22 -31.83 -11.60 14.76
C ARG A 22 -31.56 -10.64 15.94
N PRO A 23 -31.41 -11.15 17.18
CA PRO A 23 -31.16 -10.33 18.35
C PRO A 23 -29.72 -9.79 18.38
N SER A 24 -29.57 -8.53 18.79
CA SER A 24 -28.29 -7.86 19.01
C SER A 24 -27.64 -8.32 20.32
N GLN A 25 -26.44 -8.89 20.28
CA GLN A 25 -25.60 -9.06 21.47
C GLN A 25 -24.63 -7.88 21.58
N VAL A 26 -24.75 -7.14 22.68
CA VAL A 26 -23.93 -5.97 23.05
C VAL A 26 -22.94 -6.40 24.13
N HIS A 27 -21.66 -6.09 23.95
CA HIS A 27 -20.66 -6.04 25.03
C HIS A 27 -19.85 -4.75 24.88
N GLY A 28 -19.87 -3.89 25.90
CA GLY A 28 -19.11 -2.64 25.95
C GLY A 28 -19.77 -1.42 25.30
N SER A 29 -19.16 -0.25 25.48
CA SER A 29 -19.64 1.08 25.08
C SER A 29 -19.56 1.38 23.56
N ILE A 30 -19.52 0.35 22.71
CA ILE A 30 -19.52 0.50 21.25
C ILE A 30 -20.86 -0.01 20.71
N ASN A 31 -21.70 0.94 20.31
CA ASN A 31 -23.00 0.68 19.67
C ASN A 31 -22.81 0.75 18.14
N ALA A 32 -22.60 -0.41 17.50
CA ALA A 32 -22.33 -0.52 16.07
C ALA A 32 -23.53 -0.16 15.15
N GLY A 33 -24.64 0.34 15.71
CA GLY A 33 -25.79 0.86 14.96
C GLY A 33 -25.87 2.40 14.87
N LYS A 34 -24.93 3.16 15.45
CA LYS A 34 -24.96 4.64 15.48
C LYS A 34 -23.74 5.34 14.85
N GLY A 35 -22.89 4.61 14.13
CA GLY A 35 -21.61 5.11 13.61
C GLY A 35 -21.69 6.16 12.48
N VAL A 36 -22.88 6.52 11.99
CA VAL A 36 -23.06 7.55 10.94
C VAL A 36 -23.71 8.84 11.45
N SER A 37 -24.23 8.89 12.67
CA SER A 37 -24.99 10.06 13.15
C SER A 37 -24.17 11.09 13.93
N SER A 38 -22.99 10.74 14.46
CA SER A 38 -22.16 11.71 15.21
C SER A 38 -21.46 12.72 14.30
N ALA A 39 -21.03 12.30 13.11
CA ALA A 39 -20.43 13.19 12.11
C ALA A 39 -21.46 14.20 11.55
N GLN A 40 -22.71 13.78 11.36
CA GLN A 40 -23.78 14.67 10.91
C GLN A 40 -24.27 15.61 12.03
N GLN A 41 -24.32 15.15 13.29
CA GLN A 41 -24.64 16.02 14.43
C GLN A 41 -23.57 17.09 14.68
N ALA A 42 -22.29 16.78 14.46
CA ALA A 42 -21.20 17.77 14.55
C ALA A 42 -21.29 18.84 13.44
N ILE A 43 -21.71 18.45 12.22
CA ILE A 43 -21.92 19.38 11.10
C ILE A 43 -23.15 20.28 11.35
N THR A 44 -24.24 19.76 11.92
CA THR A 44 -25.42 20.57 12.26
C THR A 44 -25.18 21.51 13.44
N GLN A 45 -24.36 21.12 14.43
CA GLN A 45 -23.98 22.02 15.53
C GLN A 45 -23.05 23.16 15.07
N ALA A 46 -22.16 22.91 14.10
CA ALA A 46 -21.33 23.97 13.52
C ALA A 46 -22.14 24.98 12.67
N ALA A 47 -23.28 24.56 12.10
CA ALA A 47 -24.14 25.42 11.29
C ALA A 47 -25.00 26.42 12.12
N HIS A 48 -25.10 26.25 13.44
CA HIS A 48 -25.90 27.14 14.32
C HIS A 48 -25.06 28.14 15.13
N ALA A 49 -23.73 28.07 15.09
CA ALA A 49 -22.84 28.96 15.85
C ALA A 49 -22.37 30.23 15.10
N GLY A 50 -22.73 30.40 13.83
CA GLY A 50 -22.33 31.54 13.00
C GLY A 50 -23.43 32.58 12.84
N ARG A 51 -23.74 33.35 13.89
CA ARG A 51 -24.63 34.52 13.76
C ARG A 51 -24.09 35.73 14.52
N PRO A 52 -23.37 36.63 13.85
CA PRO A 52 -23.44 38.07 14.08
C PRO A 52 -24.21 38.70 12.89
N GLY A 53 -25.26 39.49 13.07
CA GLY A 53 -25.22 40.80 13.70
C GLY A 53 -25.24 41.87 12.59
N ALA A 54 -26.40 42.54 12.45
CA ALA A 54 -26.82 43.52 11.46
C ALA A 54 -25.79 44.53 10.89
N GLY A 55 -25.92 44.88 9.60
CA GLY A 55 -25.31 46.06 8.97
C GLY A 55 -25.70 46.21 7.49
N SER A 56 -26.19 47.39 7.11
CA SER A 56 -26.99 47.71 5.91
C SER A 56 -26.20 47.99 4.61
N GLY A 57 -26.78 47.63 3.45
CA GLY A 57 -26.76 48.42 2.20
C GLY A 57 -25.83 48.01 1.04
N GLY A 58 -26.41 47.69 -0.14
CA GLY A 58 -25.81 48.06 -1.44
C GLY A 58 -25.50 46.96 -2.50
N THR A 59 -26.50 46.62 -3.32
CA THR A 59 -26.49 46.57 -4.82
C THR A 59 -25.48 45.70 -5.63
N THR A 60 -26.04 44.65 -6.27
CA THR A 60 -25.84 44.10 -7.66
C THR A 60 -24.57 43.35 -8.12
N THR A 61 -24.74 42.02 -8.33
CA THR A 61 -24.60 41.25 -9.60
C THR A 61 -23.89 39.90 -9.38
N PRO A 62 -24.52 38.75 -9.72
CA PRO A 62 -23.92 37.43 -9.50
C PRO A 62 -23.06 36.99 -10.70
N ALA A 63 -21.77 36.77 -10.45
CA ALA A 63 -20.93 35.99 -11.35
C ALA A 63 -19.90 35.21 -10.53
N HIS A 64 -20.19 33.95 -10.22
CA HIS A 64 -19.12 32.96 -10.28
C HIS A 64 -19.67 31.55 -10.49
N ILE A 65 -19.30 31.02 -11.65
CA ILE A 65 -19.31 29.62 -12.05
C ILE A 65 -18.69 28.78 -10.92
N PRO A 66 -19.25 27.60 -10.55
CA PRO A 66 -18.64 26.73 -9.55
C PRO A 66 -17.30 26.24 -10.09
N THR A 67 -16.20 26.75 -9.56
CA THR A 67 -14.87 26.25 -9.85
C THR A 67 -14.71 24.86 -9.24
N LYS A 68 -14.16 23.96 -10.06
CA LYS A 68 -13.65 22.63 -9.75
C LYS A 68 -13.22 22.48 -8.28
N ALA A 69 -13.64 21.36 -7.68
CA ALA A 69 -13.15 20.87 -6.40
C ALA A 69 -11.63 21.06 -6.28
N THR A 70 -11.24 21.85 -5.29
CA THR A 70 -9.85 22.16 -4.96
C THR A 70 -9.14 20.87 -4.54
N LYS A 71 -8.06 20.54 -5.26
CA LYS A 71 -7.06 19.55 -4.86
C LYS A 71 -6.60 19.86 -3.42
N PRO A 72 -6.36 18.85 -2.56
CA PRO A 72 -5.84 19.08 -1.21
C PRO A 72 -4.60 19.97 -1.24
N PRO A 73 -4.42 20.87 -0.27
CA PRO A 73 -3.31 21.82 -0.26
C PRO A 73 -1.97 21.07 -0.31
N ALA A 74 -1.02 21.62 -1.09
CA ALA A 74 0.34 21.12 -1.12
C ALA A 74 0.92 21.18 0.31
N THR A 75 1.48 20.07 0.79
CA THR A 75 2.18 20.03 2.08
C THR A 75 3.29 21.07 2.08
N THR A 76 3.33 21.91 3.11
CA THR A 76 4.40 22.91 3.26
C THR A 76 5.75 22.20 3.39
N LYS A 77 6.80 22.79 2.81
CA LYS A 77 8.15 22.24 2.91
C LYS A 77 8.58 22.21 4.38
N PRO A 78 8.95 21.05 4.94
CA PRO A 78 9.41 20.95 6.32
C PRO A 78 10.76 21.65 6.48
N THR A 79 11.01 22.18 7.68
CA THR A 79 12.26 22.87 8.03
C THR A 79 13.29 21.95 8.70
N ALA A 80 12.87 20.78 9.16
CA ALA A 80 13.69 19.78 9.83
C ALA A 80 13.23 18.35 9.47
N PRO A 81 14.09 17.33 9.62
CA PRO A 81 13.67 15.94 9.56
C PRO A 81 12.74 15.57 10.74
N PRO A 82 11.94 14.49 10.61
CA PRO A 82 11.24 13.90 11.75
C PRO A 82 12.20 13.57 12.89
N SER A 83 11.72 13.61 14.13
CA SER A 83 12.54 13.14 15.25
C SER A 83 12.73 11.62 15.16
N ALA A 84 13.84 11.09 15.67
CA ALA A 84 14.12 9.65 15.62
C ALA A 84 13.00 8.79 16.25
N ASN A 85 12.29 9.33 17.25
CA ASN A 85 11.17 8.66 17.91
C ASN A 85 9.88 8.65 17.08
N ASP A 86 9.75 9.57 16.12
CA ASP A 86 8.59 9.62 15.22
C ASP A 86 8.77 8.71 14.00
N ILE A 87 10.01 8.27 13.73
CA ILE A 87 10.31 7.38 12.61
C ILE A 87 9.80 5.98 12.91
N HIS A 88 9.05 5.40 11.99
CA HIS A 88 8.46 4.09 12.17
C HIS A 88 8.28 3.33 10.85
N LEU A 89 8.18 2.01 10.96
CA LEU A 89 7.81 1.11 9.87
C LEU A 89 6.28 0.99 9.86
N PRO A 90 5.59 1.34 8.75
CA PRO A 90 4.16 1.06 8.65
C PRO A 90 3.91 -0.44 8.45
N ASP A 91 2.74 -0.95 8.83
CA ASP A 91 2.37 -2.37 8.66
C ASP A 91 2.51 -2.85 7.20
N ILE A 92 2.28 -1.93 6.26
CA ILE A 92 2.37 -2.14 4.81
C ILE A 92 3.82 -2.09 4.26
N ALA A 93 4.82 -1.77 5.09
CA ALA A 93 6.23 -1.72 4.69
C ALA A 93 6.73 -3.06 4.14
N ASN A 94 6.24 -4.17 4.67
CA ASN A 94 6.55 -5.51 4.16
C ASN A 94 6.21 -5.64 2.66
N THR A 95 5.08 -5.10 2.24
CA THR A 95 4.69 -5.12 0.83
C THR A 95 5.51 -4.10 0.04
N HIS A 96 5.56 -2.86 0.52
CA HIS A 96 6.15 -1.73 -0.22
C HIS A 96 7.67 -1.72 -0.33
N ILE A 97 8.39 -2.33 0.61
CA ILE A 97 9.86 -2.41 0.60
C ILE A 97 10.29 -3.73 -0.02
N LEU A 98 9.78 -4.84 0.51
CA LEU A 98 10.31 -6.17 0.20
C LEU A 98 9.85 -6.68 -1.16
N ARG A 99 8.54 -6.67 -1.42
CA ARG A 99 7.95 -7.36 -2.59
C ARG A 99 7.63 -6.42 -3.75
N GLY A 100 7.32 -5.16 -3.44
CA GLY A 100 6.86 -4.15 -4.39
C GLY A 100 5.43 -4.40 -4.86
N ASP A 101 4.68 -3.33 -5.16
CA ASP A 101 3.25 -3.40 -5.52
C ASP A 101 3.02 -3.57 -7.03
N GLY A 102 3.85 -4.37 -7.70
CA GLY A 102 3.76 -4.54 -9.16
C GLY A 102 4.13 -3.28 -9.97
N GLY A 103 4.87 -2.34 -9.39
CA GLY A 103 5.28 -1.07 -10.02
C GLY A 103 6.77 -0.72 -9.89
N ARG A 104 7.11 0.56 -10.14
CA ARG A 104 8.48 1.13 -10.09
C ARG A 104 9.10 1.23 -8.69
N GLN A 105 8.36 0.91 -7.63
CA GLN A 105 8.75 1.14 -6.23
C GLN A 105 8.80 -0.18 -5.45
N GLY A 106 9.72 -0.29 -4.49
CA GLY A 106 9.93 -1.52 -3.72
C GLY A 106 10.51 -2.67 -4.53
N GLY A 107 10.38 -3.88 -3.97
CA GLY A 107 10.86 -5.11 -4.57
C GLY A 107 12.38 -5.20 -4.48
N HIS A 108 12.88 -5.13 -3.25
CA HIS A 108 14.30 -5.22 -2.94
C HIS A 108 14.63 -6.51 -2.18
N LEU A 109 13.65 -7.37 -1.86
CA LEU A 109 13.94 -8.71 -1.37
C LEU A 109 14.64 -9.52 -2.47
N ALA A 110 15.56 -10.39 -2.06
CA ALA A 110 16.18 -11.33 -2.98
C ALA A 110 15.14 -12.16 -3.74
N GLY A 111 15.31 -12.25 -5.06
CA GLY A 111 14.49 -13.05 -5.97
C GLY A 111 13.30 -12.31 -6.56
N THR A 112 13.18 -10.99 -6.35
CA THR A 112 12.09 -10.24 -6.98
C THR A 112 12.28 -10.04 -8.48
N GLY A 113 13.52 -10.05 -8.97
CA GLY A 113 13.90 -9.99 -10.37
C GLY A 113 13.51 -8.68 -11.06
N LEU A 114 13.28 -7.59 -10.32
CA LEU A 114 12.85 -6.34 -10.92
C LEU A 114 13.98 -5.67 -11.71
N SER A 115 13.70 -5.39 -12.98
CA SER A 115 14.61 -4.70 -13.91
C SER A 115 15.23 -3.43 -13.33
N LYS A 116 16.57 -3.31 -13.46
CA LYS A 116 17.38 -2.17 -13.01
C LYS A 116 17.23 -1.85 -11.53
N LYS A 117 16.98 -2.87 -10.71
CA LYS A 117 16.93 -2.74 -9.25
C LYS A 117 18.00 -3.57 -8.59
N THR A 118 18.42 -3.09 -7.45
CA THR A 118 19.24 -3.85 -6.51
C THR A 118 18.36 -4.62 -5.54
N GLU A 119 18.82 -5.78 -5.09
CA GLU A 119 18.17 -6.60 -4.07
C GLU A 119 19.11 -6.83 -2.91
N PHE A 120 18.53 -6.93 -1.71
CA PHE A 120 19.24 -7.28 -0.49
C PHE A 120 19.82 -8.71 -0.58
N PRO A 121 20.83 -9.02 0.26
CA PRO A 121 21.39 -10.36 0.32
C PRO A 121 20.34 -11.46 0.52
N LYS A 122 20.58 -12.61 -0.10
CA LYS A 122 19.65 -13.75 -0.07
C LYS A 122 19.42 -14.35 1.32
N ASP A 123 20.37 -14.16 2.22
CA ASP A 123 20.32 -14.57 3.62
C ASP A 123 19.64 -13.53 4.53
N TRP A 124 19.30 -12.35 4.00
CA TRP A 124 18.49 -11.37 4.71
C TRP A 124 17.00 -11.66 4.50
N ASP A 125 16.34 -12.07 5.56
CA ASP A 125 14.88 -12.16 5.58
C ASP A 125 14.23 -10.75 5.68
N GLY A 126 12.90 -10.73 5.56
CA GLY A 126 12.15 -9.49 5.66
C GLY A 126 12.36 -8.75 6.99
N ALA A 127 12.45 -9.47 8.11
CA ALA A 127 12.65 -8.86 9.42
C ALA A 127 14.01 -8.17 9.52
N LYS A 128 15.07 -8.80 9.01
CA LYS A 128 16.41 -8.22 8.93
C LYS A 128 16.43 -6.97 8.06
N ILE A 129 15.79 -6.99 6.89
CA ILE A 129 15.73 -5.83 5.99
C ILE A 129 15.01 -4.66 6.66
N LEU A 130 13.87 -4.90 7.28
CA LEU A 130 13.11 -3.86 7.97
C LEU A 130 13.89 -3.29 9.19
N SER A 131 14.56 -4.16 9.93
CA SER A 131 15.44 -3.75 11.04
C SER A 131 16.60 -2.89 10.54
N ALA A 132 17.28 -3.29 9.45
CA ALA A 132 18.35 -2.51 8.84
C ALA A 132 17.85 -1.14 8.34
N ALA A 133 16.67 -1.11 7.72
CA ALA A 133 16.05 0.13 7.23
C ALA A 133 15.83 1.14 8.37
N TYR A 134 15.34 0.68 9.53
CA TYR A 134 15.15 1.49 10.73
C TYR A 134 16.47 1.85 11.43
N GLN A 135 17.46 0.95 11.45
CA GLN A 135 18.76 1.23 12.04
C GLN A 135 19.46 2.40 11.33
N VAL A 136 19.37 2.47 10.00
CA VAL A 136 19.96 3.55 9.21
C VAL A 136 19.34 4.92 9.53
N THR A 137 18.07 4.98 9.92
CA THR A 137 17.41 6.25 10.26
C THR A 137 17.82 6.81 11.62
N GLN A 138 18.64 6.09 12.40
CA GLN A 138 19.18 6.58 13.66
C GLN A 138 20.33 7.58 13.45
N GLY A 139 20.89 7.65 12.23
CA GLY A 139 21.87 8.65 11.83
C GLY A 139 21.24 9.94 11.27
N PRO A 140 22.04 10.97 10.95
CA PRO A 140 21.54 12.15 10.26
C PRO A 140 21.10 11.83 8.82
N PRO A 141 20.12 12.54 8.26
CA PRO A 141 19.74 12.36 6.86
C PRO A 141 20.87 12.83 5.94
N VAL A 142 21.15 12.05 4.90
CA VAL A 142 22.13 12.39 3.85
C VAL A 142 21.53 13.28 2.76
N LYS A 143 20.21 13.35 2.66
CA LYS A 143 19.51 14.21 1.69
C LYS A 143 18.13 14.62 2.19
N GLY A 144 17.74 15.84 1.89
CA GLY A 144 16.38 16.35 2.08
C GLY A 144 16.35 17.74 2.68
N PRO A 145 15.16 18.33 2.81
CA PRO A 145 13.88 17.79 2.34
C PRO A 145 13.72 17.87 0.81
N PHE A 146 13.12 16.85 0.21
CA PHE A 146 12.79 16.80 -1.22
C PHE A 146 11.37 16.25 -1.47
N PRO A 147 10.69 16.65 -2.55
CA PRO A 147 9.38 16.12 -2.89
C PRO A 147 9.49 14.70 -3.48
N THR A 148 8.60 13.82 -3.05
CA THR A 148 8.40 12.46 -3.57
C THR A 148 6.90 12.18 -3.68
N LYS A 149 6.52 10.96 -4.09
CA LYS A 149 5.13 10.52 -4.15
C LYS A 149 4.85 9.38 -3.20
N ASP A 150 3.70 9.40 -2.56
CA ASP A 150 3.16 8.22 -1.86
C ASP A 150 2.59 7.18 -2.84
N ALA A 151 2.02 6.10 -2.30
CA ALA A 151 1.43 5.02 -3.08
C ALA A 151 0.28 5.50 -3.98
N ASP A 152 -0.47 6.51 -3.56
CA ASP A 152 -1.59 7.10 -4.32
C ASP A 152 -1.12 8.16 -5.33
N GLY A 153 0.17 8.46 -5.36
CA GLY A 153 0.76 9.46 -6.25
C GLY A 153 0.66 10.90 -5.74
N ASN A 154 0.23 11.11 -4.49
CA ASN A 154 0.21 12.42 -3.87
C ASN A 154 1.63 12.85 -3.51
N VAL A 155 1.91 14.15 -3.65
CA VAL A 155 3.24 14.69 -3.34
C VAL A 155 3.41 14.79 -1.82
N ARG A 156 4.51 14.23 -1.33
CA ARG A 156 4.93 14.25 0.08
C ARG A 156 6.38 14.71 0.16
N TRP A 157 6.77 15.34 1.26
CA TRP A 157 8.17 15.67 1.52
C TRP A 157 8.87 14.50 2.19
N ALA A 158 10.14 14.29 1.86
CA ALA A 158 10.93 13.19 2.40
C ALA A 158 12.40 13.56 2.63
N TYR A 159 13.04 12.71 3.43
CA TYR A 159 14.47 12.68 3.68
C TYR A 159 15.03 11.29 3.35
N ASN A 160 16.27 11.23 2.88
CA ASN A 160 17.02 9.98 2.76
C ASN A 160 18.03 9.89 3.89
N TYR A 161 18.15 8.69 4.42
CA TYR A 161 19.15 8.25 5.36
C TYR A 161 19.99 7.17 4.68
N GLU A 162 21.26 7.09 5.02
CA GLU A 162 22.17 6.09 4.47
C GLU A 162 23.12 5.60 5.56
N GLY A 163 23.40 4.30 5.57
CA GLY A 163 24.28 3.69 6.54
C GLY A 163 24.62 2.26 6.13
N VAL A 164 25.62 1.68 6.80
CA VAL A 164 26.09 0.32 6.52
C VAL A 164 25.58 -0.63 7.60
N VAL A 165 24.97 -1.74 7.20
CA VAL A 165 24.51 -2.82 8.07
C VAL A 165 25.07 -4.13 7.53
N ASP A 166 25.87 -4.85 8.33
CA ASP A 166 26.57 -6.08 7.96
C ASP A 166 27.32 -6.02 6.61
N GLY A 167 27.96 -4.89 6.33
CA GLY A 167 28.72 -4.67 5.10
C GLY A 167 27.88 -4.23 3.90
N VAL A 168 26.56 -4.08 4.05
CA VAL A 168 25.65 -3.59 3.02
C VAL A 168 25.28 -2.14 3.26
N THR A 169 25.49 -1.28 2.26
CA THR A 169 25.09 0.12 2.24
C THR A 169 23.61 0.21 1.91
N VAL A 170 22.82 0.65 2.88
CA VAL A 170 21.36 0.72 2.79
C VAL A 170 20.93 2.18 2.79
N ARG A 171 20.06 2.54 1.84
CA ARG A 171 19.40 3.85 1.81
C ARG A 171 17.92 3.70 2.14
N THR A 172 17.45 4.50 3.10
CA THR A 172 16.07 4.55 3.56
C THR A 172 15.47 5.91 3.27
N THR A 173 14.29 5.96 2.65
CA THR A 173 13.52 7.21 2.48
C THR A 173 12.40 7.28 3.51
N VAL A 174 12.31 8.40 4.23
CA VAL A 174 11.33 8.65 5.28
C VAL A 174 10.49 9.86 4.94
N PHE A 175 9.17 9.75 5.07
CA PHE A 175 8.26 10.89 4.92
C PHE A 175 8.40 11.86 6.09
N ALA A 176 8.44 13.15 5.76
CA ALA A 176 8.76 14.19 6.71
C ALA A 176 7.60 14.58 7.65
N ASP A 177 6.36 14.30 7.26
CA ASP A 177 5.16 14.70 7.99
C ASP A 177 4.69 13.65 9.00
N ASN A 178 4.97 12.38 8.78
CA ASN A 178 4.58 11.30 9.69
C ASN A 178 5.73 10.40 10.14
N GLY A 179 6.97 10.56 9.63
CA GLY A 179 8.10 9.69 10.00
C GLY A 179 8.02 8.28 9.41
N GLU A 180 7.10 8.02 8.48
CA GLU A 180 6.94 6.71 7.87
C GLU A 180 8.12 6.37 6.97
N ILE A 181 8.74 5.20 7.19
CA ILE A 181 9.71 4.63 6.26
C ILE A 181 9.00 4.15 5.00
N ARG A 182 9.24 4.85 3.89
CA ARG A 182 8.55 4.62 2.62
C ARG A 182 9.22 3.57 1.74
N THR A 183 10.54 3.56 1.71
CA THR A 183 11.32 2.60 0.93
C THR A 183 12.70 2.41 1.54
N ALA A 184 13.28 1.23 1.35
CA ALA A 184 14.66 0.93 1.68
C ALA A 184 15.24 0.01 0.60
N PHE A 185 16.50 0.25 0.21
CA PHE A 185 17.19 -0.55 -0.79
C PHE A 185 18.71 -0.49 -0.60
N PRO A 186 19.44 -1.55 -1.01
CA PRO A 186 20.90 -1.50 -1.04
C PRO A 186 21.37 -0.61 -2.20
N THR A 187 22.32 0.29 -1.96
CA THR A 187 22.76 1.28 -2.95
C THR A 187 24.00 0.88 -3.73
N ASN A 188 24.82 -0.03 -3.20
CA ASN A 188 26.07 -0.45 -3.81
C ASN A 188 26.02 -1.93 -4.21
N PRO A 189 26.04 -2.25 -5.52
CA PRO A 189 26.02 -3.63 -6.00
C PRO A 189 27.33 -4.39 -5.72
N ALA A 190 28.41 -3.70 -5.35
CA ALA A 190 29.66 -4.34 -4.95
C ALA A 190 29.66 -4.82 -3.49
N ASP A 191 28.63 -4.48 -2.70
CA ASP A 191 28.53 -4.92 -1.32
C ASP A 191 28.21 -6.42 -1.24
N PRO A 192 28.66 -7.12 -0.18
CA PRO A 192 28.51 -8.56 -0.06
C PRO A 192 27.06 -9.03 -0.20
N GLY A 193 26.80 -9.89 -1.17
CA GLY A 193 25.49 -10.52 -1.39
C GLY A 193 24.43 -9.61 -2.03
N VAL A 194 24.71 -8.32 -2.27
CA VAL A 194 23.80 -7.44 -3.01
C VAL A 194 23.73 -7.90 -4.46
N ILE A 195 22.51 -7.97 -4.98
CA ILE A 195 22.24 -8.41 -6.35
C ILE A 195 21.81 -7.21 -7.17
N GLU A 196 22.34 -7.04 -8.38
CA GLU A 196 21.86 -6.04 -9.34
C GLU A 196 21.20 -6.73 -10.53
N ASN A 197 19.90 -6.48 -10.69
CA ASN A 197 19.16 -7.04 -11.82
C ASN A 197 19.44 -6.24 -13.11
N PRO A 198 19.69 -6.93 -14.23
CA PRO A 198 19.91 -6.27 -15.51
C PRO A 198 18.67 -5.52 -16.00
N ALA A 199 18.86 -4.74 -17.07
CA ALA A 199 17.73 -4.14 -17.76
C ALA A 199 16.88 -5.19 -18.45
N ALA A 200 15.57 -5.13 -18.25
CA ALA A 200 14.60 -5.92 -19.02
C ALA A 200 14.79 -5.69 -20.53
N PRO A 201 14.52 -6.72 -21.36
CA PRO A 201 14.59 -6.61 -22.81
C PRO A 201 13.74 -5.44 -23.33
N ASN A 202 14.32 -4.66 -24.26
CA ASN A 202 13.66 -3.54 -24.90
C ASN A 202 13.89 -3.59 -26.43
N PRO A 203 12.86 -3.81 -27.25
CA PRO A 203 11.45 -3.92 -26.88
C PRO A 203 11.12 -5.19 -26.06
N PRO A 204 10.05 -5.17 -25.25
CA PRO A 204 9.59 -6.37 -24.55
C PRO A 204 9.26 -7.50 -25.54
N PRO A 205 9.51 -8.77 -25.18
CA PRO A 205 9.07 -9.93 -25.95
C PRO A 205 7.59 -9.86 -26.33
N LYS A 206 7.27 -10.35 -27.52
CA LYS A 206 5.91 -10.33 -28.05
C LYS A 206 4.95 -11.03 -27.09
N GLY A 207 3.94 -10.29 -26.62
CA GLY A 207 2.90 -10.82 -25.73
C GLY A 207 3.04 -10.39 -24.27
N ILE A 208 4.11 -9.68 -23.91
CA ILE A 208 4.26 -9.07 -22.59
C ILE A 208 3.69 -7.65 -22.62
N PRO A 209 2.73 -7.29 -21.74
CA PRO A 209 2.23 -5.93 -21.61
C PRO A 209 3.31 -5.02 -21.03
N GLN A 210 3.42 -3.82 -21.59
CA GLN A 210 4.45 -2.84 -21.18
C GLN A 210 4.27 -2.36 -19.72
N SER A 211 3.08 -2.53 -19.15
CA SER A 211 2.75 -2.18 -17.76
C SER A 211 3.27 -3.19 -16.73
N GLU A 212 3.58 -4.42 -17.13
CA GLU A 212 4.04 -5.48 -16.22
C GLU A 212 5.37 -6.04 -16.75
N PRO A 213 6.51 -5.45 -16.32
CA PRO A 213 7.81 -5.91 -16.79
C PRO A 213 8.08 -7.37 -16.35
N PRO A 214 8.83 -8.14 -17.17
CA PRO A 214 9.25 -9.47 -16.78
C PRO A 214 10.15 -9.44 -15.54
N ARG A 215 10.26 -10.58 -14.87
CA ARG A 215 11.14 -10.81 -13.72
C ARG A 215 12.38 -11.56 -14.16
N TYR A 216 13.54 -11.11 -13.68
CA TYR A 216 14.82 -11.76 -13.93
C TYR A 216 15.09 -12.88 -12.93
N SER A 217 15.50 -14.04 -13.44
CA SER A 217 15.91 -15.20 -12.68
C SER A 217 17.43 -15.14 -12.42
N HIS A 218 17.83 -14.46 -11.34
CA HIS A 218 19.26 -14.13 -11.12
C HIS A 218 20.11 -15.39 -10.78
N PRO A 219 21.25 -15.64 -11.47
CA PRO A 219 22.09 -16.82 -11.23
C PRO A 219 22.62 -16.95 -9.79
N ASP A 220 22.96 -15.84 -9.12
CA ASP A 220 23.43 -15.86 -7.72
C ASP A 220 22.38 -16.37 -6.71
N LEU A 221 21.11 -16.43 -7.14
CA LEU A 221 19.99 -17.00 -6.41
C LEU A 221 19.64 -18.42 -6.85
N GLY A 222 20.45 -19.03 -7.73
CA GLY A 222 20.15 -20.32 -8.36
C GLY A 222 19.22 -20.19 -9.58
N GLY A 223 19.03 -18.97 -10.10
CA GLY A 223 18.31 -18.73 -11.33
C GLY A 223 19.10 -19.14 -12.57
N ASP A 224 18.42 -19.14 -13.72
CA ASP A 224 18.93 -19.54 -15.02
C ASP A 224 19.31 -18.36 -15.93
N GLY A 225 19.24 -17.13 -15.41
CA GLY A 225 19.52 -15.91 -16.15
C GLY A 225 18.44 -15.55 -17.18
N SER A 226 17.24 -16.11 -17.06
CA SER A 226 16.10 -15.80 -17.93
C SER A 226 15.27 -14.61 -17.46
N TRP A 227 14.52 -14.04 -18.39
CA TRP A 227 13.42 -13.11 -18.13
C TRP A 227 12.09 -13.86 -18.27
N THR A 228 11.28 -13.86 -17.22
CA THR A 228 9.98 -14.52 -17.21
C THR A 228 8.87 -13.51 -16.95
N TRP A 229 7.85 -13.51 -17.80
CA TRP A 229 6.56 -12.86 -17.53
C TRP A 229 5.46 -13.91 -17.55
N GLU A 230 4.48 -13.78 -16.65
CA GLU A 230 3.30 -14.62 -16.61
C GLU A 230 2.07 -13.75 -16.39
N GLY A 231 1.07 -13.88 -17.24
CA GLY A 231 -0.13 -13.08 -17.11
C GLY A 231 -1.20 -13.39 -18.15
N PRO A 232 -2.36 -12.71 -18.03
CA PRO A 232 -3.47 -12.93 -18.91
C PRO A 232 -3.20 -12.40 -20.32
N LYS A 233 -3.53 -13.20 -21.32
CA LYS A 233 -3.56 -12.84 -22.74
C LYS A 233 -4.87 -13.34 -23.34
N GLY A 234 -5.86 -12.45 -23.41
CA GLY A 234 -7.22 -12.81 -23.79
C GLY A 234 -7.91 -13.65 -22.71
N ASP A 235 -8.37 -14.83 -23.08
CA ASP A 235 -9.04 -15.82 -22.22
C ASP A 235 -8.07 -16.84 -21.59
N ARG A 236 -6.75 -16.64 -21.75
CA ARG A 236 -5.72 -17.59 -21.29
C ARG A 236 -4.66 -16.92 -20.43
N VAL A 237 -4.02 -17.68 -19.57
CA VAL A 237 -2.78 -17.29 -18.89
C VAL A 237 -1.63 -17.82 -19.73
N VAL A 238 -0.68 -16.97 -20.06
CA VAL A 238 0.52 -17.37 -20.79
C VAL A 238 1.76 -17.03 -19.97
N ARG A 239 2.78 -17.87 -20.09
CA ARG A 239 4.14 -17.59 -19.64
C ARG A 239 5.01 -17.29 -20.84
N VAL A 240 5.74 -16.19 -20.80
CA VAL A 240 6.74 -15.81 -21.79
C VAL A 240 8.09 -15.84 -21.11
N VAL A 241 9.01 -16.67 -21.60
CA VAL A 241 10.39 -16.77 -21.10
C VAL A 241 11.34 -16.35 -22.21
N GLN A 242 12.21 -15.39 -21.95
CA GLN A 242 13.38 -15.10 -22.78
C GLN A 242 14.63 -15.61 -22.05
N ASP A 243 15.34 -16.56 -22.64
CA ASP A 243 16.58 -17.09 -22.05
C ASP A 243 17.76 -16.10 -22.16
N ALA A 244 18.89 -16.47 -21.57
CA ALA A 244 20.12 -15.66 -21.58
C ALA A 244 20.68 -15.44 -23.01
N GLN A 245 20.33 -16.30 -23.97
CA GLN A 245 20.72 -16.20 -25.38
C GLN A 245 19.73 -15.36 -26.20
N GLY A 246 18.60 -14.96 -25.60
CA GLY A 246 17.56 -14.17 -26.23
C GLY A 246 16.49 -14.98 -26.96
N ASN A 247 16.48 -16.31 -26.83
CA ASN A 247 15.42 -17.14 -27.39
C ASN A 247 14.14 -16.96 -26.56
N VAL A 248 13.02 -16.80 -27.25
CA VAL A 248 11.72 -16.58 -26.61
C VAL A 248 10.85 -17.83 -26.73
N THR A 249 10.36 -18.31 -25.59
CA THR A 249 9.34 -19.36 -25.52
C THR A 249 8.06 -18.80 -24.94
N THR A 250 6.92 -19.27 -25.44
CA THR A 250 5.60 -18.92 -24.91
C THR A 250 4.84 -20.21 -24.60
N THR A 251 4.42 -20.34 -23.35
CA THR A 251 3.67 -21.50 -22.86
C THR A 251 2.26 -21.08 -22.46
N ASP A 252 1.25 -21.78 -22.96
CA ASP A 252 -0.13 -21.65 -22.49
C ASP A 252 -0.28 -22.40 -21.16
N LEU A 253 -0.64 -21.68 -20.10
CA LEU A 253 -0.85 -22.23 -18.75
C LEU A 253 -2.32 -22.58 -18.49
N GLY A 254 -3.21 -22.34 -19.46
CA GLY A 254 -4.62 -22.66 -19.38
C GLY A 254 -5.53 -21.43 -19.31
N PRO A 255 -6.84 -21.65 -19.06
CA PRO A 255 -7.84 -20.59 -19.14
C PRO A 255 -7.68 -19.56 -18.01
N TYR A 256 -7.76 -18.29 -18.36
CA TYR A 256 -7.80 -17.17 -17.43
C TYR A 256 -9.23 -16.93 -16.94
N LYS A 257 -9.47 -17.19 -15.65
CA LYS A 257 -10.74 -16.87 -14.99
C LYS A 257 -10.62 -15.49 -14.34
N LYS A 258 -11.25 -14.47 -14.96
CA LYS A 258 -11.47 -13.18 -14.28
C LYS A 258 -12.34 -13.44 -13.05
N LYS A 259 -11.81 -13.10 -11.87
CA LYS A 259 -12.56 -13.08 -10.61
C LYS A 259 -13.41 -11.82 -10.53
#